data_AF-A0A5C7SZ94-F1
#
_entry.id   AF-A0A5C7SZ94-F1
#
_cell.length_a   1.000
_cell.length_b   1.000
_cell.length_c   1.000
_cell.angle_alpha   90.00
_cell.angle_beta   90.00
_cell.angle_gamma   90.00
#
_symmetry.space_group_name_H-M   'P 1'
#
loop_
_entity.id
_entity.type
_entity.pdbx_description
1 polymer ?
#
loop_
_entity_poly.entity_id
_entity_poly.type
_entity_poly.pdbx_seq_one_letter_code
_entity_poly.pdbx_strand_id
1 'polypeptide(L)'
;MFTAYHAKYYAQELIRRHASDDVGRLSQSLFDASVDLNPHQIEAALFALRNPLQEGVLLADEVGLGKTIEAALVVCQYWAERRRRLLVICPASLRKQWAQELHDKFAVPT
;
A
#
# COMPACT_ATOMS: atom_id res chain seq x y z
N MET A 1 -31.31 -8.78 -17.44
CA MET A 1 -31.16 -9.29 -16.06
C MET A 1 -29.75 -9.84 -15.94
N PHE A 2 -28.87 -9.27 -15.12
CA PHE A 2 -27.49 -9.75 -14.98
C PHE A 2 -27.50 -11.07 -14.22
N THR A 3 -26.91 -12.13 -14.80
CA THR A 3 -26.72 -13.39 -14.09
C THR A 3 -25.53 -13.27 -13.12
N ALA A 4 -25.44 -14.17 -12.13
CA ALA A 4 -24.31 -14.20 -11.20
C ALA A 4 -22.93 -14.31 -11.90
N TYR A 5 -22.90 -14.95 -13.08
CA TYR A 5 -21.71 -15.03 -13.92
C TYR A 5 -21.28 -13.65 -14.44
N HIS A 6 -22.23 -12.84 -14.93
CA HIS A 6 -21.94 -11.48 -15.40
C HIS A 6 -21.42 -10.60 -14.26
N ALA A 7 -22.01 -10.69 -13.06
CA ALA A 7 -21.51 -9.95 -11.90
C ALA A 7 -20.05 -10.30 -11.57
N LYS A 8 -19.70 -11.60 -11.60
CA LYS A 8 -18.31 -12.06 -11.39
C LYS A 8 -17.38 -11.59 -12.51
N TYR A 9 -17.83 -11.67 -13.77
CA TYR A 9 -17.06 -11.21 -14.93
C TYR A 9 -16.78 -9.71 -14.84
N TYR A 10 -17.79 -8.88 -14.59
CA TYR A 10 -17.62 -7.43 -14.48
C TYR A 10 -16.78 -7.04 -13.26
N ALA A 11 -16.93 -7.72 -12.12
CA ALA A 11 -16.06 -7.51 -10.97
C ALA A 11 -14.59 -7.79 -11.33
N GLN A 12 -14.33 -8.88 -12.04
CA GLN A 12 -12.98 -9.24 -12.46
C GLN A 12 -12.42 -8.29 -13.53
N GLU A 13 -13.27 -7.80 -14.44
CA GLU A 13 -12.90 -6.80 -15.43
C GLU A 13 -12.55 -5.45 -14.78
N LEU A 14 -13.35 -5.00 -13.79
CA LEU A 14 -13.08 -3.77 -13.03
C LEU A 14 -11.80 -3.86 -12.21
N ILE A 15 -11.52 -5.02 -11.61
CA ILE A 15 -10.26 -5.30 -10.92
C ILE A 15 -9.08 -5.25 -11.90
N ARG A 16 -9.21 -5.85 -13.09
CA ARG A 16 -8.17 -5.81 -14.13
C ARG A 16 -7.91 -4.40 -14.65
N ARG A 17 -8.95 -3.58 -14.82
CA ARG A 17 -8.82 -2.19 -15.26
C ARG A 17 -8.19 -1.28 -14.19
N HIS A 18 -8.40 -1.56 -12.91
CA HIS A 18 -7.71 -0.85 -11.82
C HIS A 18 -6.26 -1.31 -11.63
N ALA A 19 -5.94 -2.56 -11.99
CA ALA A 19 -4.59 -3.10 -11.85
C ALA A 19 -3.57 -2.53 -12.86
N SER A 20 -4.02 -1.82 -13.90
CA SER A 20 -3.13 -1.31 -14.96
C SER A 20 -2.50 0.06 -14.67
N ASP A 21 -2.96 0.79 -13.66
CA ASP A 21 -2.43 2.11 -13.32
C ASP A 21 -1.95 2.19 -11.86
N ASP A 22 -0.87 1.46 -11.56
CA ASP A 22 -0.25 1.44 -10.22
C ASP A 22 0.20 2.84 -9.76
N VAL A 23 0.56 3.73 -10.70
CA VAL A 23 0.92 5.13 -10.40
C VAL A 23 -0.33 5.93 -10.03
N GLY A 24 -1.43 5.78 -10.79
CA GLY A 24 -2.73 6.36 -10.43
C GLY A 24 -3.24 5.87 -9.07
N ARG A 25 -3.07 4.58 -8.75
CA ARG A 25 -3.42 3.99 -7.44
C ARG A 25 -2.70 4.69 -6.30
N LEU A 26 -1.38 4.86 -6.39
CA LEU A 26 -0.57 5.51 -5.37
C LEU A 26 -0.80 7.01 -5.26
N SER A 27 -1.12 7.69 -6.36
CA SER A 27 -1.32 9.15 -6.38
C SER A 27 -2.29 9.64 -5.31
N GLN A 28 -3.42 8.95 -5.11
CA GLN A 28 -4.42 9.33 -4.10
C GLN A 28 -3.87 9.22 -2.68
N SER A 29 -3.17 8.13 -2.38
CA SER A 29 -2.56 7.91 -1.05
C SER A 29 -1.38 8.84 -0.78
N LEU A 30 -0.65 9.23 -1.84
CA LEU A 30 0.44 10.19 -1.77
C LEU A 30 -0.06 11.60 -1.46
N PHE A 31 -1.23 12.01 -1.98
CA PHE A 31 -1.84 13.29 -1.65
C PHE A 31 -2.25 13.42 -0.17
N ASP A 32 -2.63 12.31 0.45
CA ASP A 32 -3.01 12.27 1.87
C ASP A 32 -1.79 12.16 2.81
N ALA A 33 -0.63 11.77 2.29
CA ALA A 33 0.60 11.66 3.07
C ALA A 33 1.22 13.04 3.32
N SER A 34 1.45 13.39 4.59
CA SER A 34 2.05 14.68 4.99
C SER A 34 3.59 14.67 4.95
N VAL A 35 4.18 13.86 4.06
CA VAL A 35 5.63 13.59 4.04
C VAL A 35 6.21 13.79 2.66
N ASP A 36 7.35 14.47 2.61
CA ASP A 36 8.20 14.50 1.42
C ASP A 36 8.83 13.12 1.20
N LEU A 37 8.25 12.36 0.28
CA LEU A 37 8.72 11.02 -0.08
C LEU A 37 9.81 11.11 -1.15
N ASN A 38 10.88 10.35 -0.96
CA ASN A 38 11.94 10.26 -1.95
C ASN A 38 11.48 9.41 -3.15
N PRO A 39 11.97 9.69 -4.38
CA PRO A 39 11.59 8.93 -5.58
C PRO A 39 11.77 7.42 -5.43
N HIS A 40 12.87 6.97 -4.81
CA HIS A 40 13.13 5.54 -4.60
C HIS A 40 12.08 4.86 -3.70
N GLN A 41 11.51 5.61 -2.74
CA GLN A 41 10.50 5.07 -1.83
C GLN A 41 9.18 4.85 -2.56
N ILE A 42 8.85 5.74 -3.50
CA ILE A 42 7.69 5.60 -4.38
C ILE A 42 7.88 4.38 -5.30
N GLU A 43 9.07 4.22 -5.89
CA GLU A 43 9.40 3.07 -6.73
C GLU A 43 9.32 1.74 -5.96
N ALA A 44 9.86 1.68 -4.74
CA ALA A 44 9.79 0.51 -3.87
C ALA A 44 8.35 0.14 -3.52
N ALA A 45 7.50 1.12 -3.22
CA ALA A 45 6.09 0.87 -2.95
C ALA A 45 5.32 0.45 -4.20
N LEU A 46 5.57 1.06 -5.36
CA LEU A 46 5.03 0.61 -6.66
C LEU A 46 5.41 -0.84 -6.92
N PHE A 47 6.67 -1.20 -6.66
CA PHE A 47 7.16 -2.56 -6.78
C PHE A 47 6.44 -3.52 -5.82
N ALA A 48 6.22 -3.11 -4.57
CA ALA A 48 5.48 -3.91 -3.58
C ALA A 48 3.98 -4.07 -3.91
N LEU A 49 3.39 -3.13 -4.63
CA LEU A 49 1.99 -3.15 -5.04
C LEU A 49 1.76 -3.80 -6.41
N ARG A 50 2.83 -4.03 -7.17
CA ARG A 50 2.80 -4.68 -8.47
C ARG A 50 2.41 -6.14 -8.35
N ASN A 51 1.58 -6.56 -9.30
CA ASN A 51 1.20 -7.95 -9.58
C ASN A 51 0.55 -8.72 -8.40
N PRO A 52 -0.79 -8.86 -8.38
CA PRO A 52 -1.50 -9.63 -7.36
C PRO A 52 -1.21 -11.15 -7.36
N LEU A 53 -0.43 -11.66 -8.32
CA LEU A 53 0.02 -13.05 -8.38
C LEU A 53 1.37 -13.29 -7.67
N GLN A 54 2.09 -12.25 -7.27
CA GLN A 54 3.29 -12.41 -6.43
C GLN A 54 2.87 -12.61 -4.98
N GLU A 55 3.40 -13.66 -4.33
CA GLU A 55 3.03 -14.03 -2.96
C GLU A 55 3.60 -13.09 -1.89
N GLY A 56 4.46 -12.14 -2.27
CA GLY A 56 5.01 -11.12 -1.38
C GLY A 56 6.24 -10.43 -1.98
N VAL A 57 6.71 -9.40 -1.28
CA VAL A 57 7.88 -8.60 -1.64
C VAL A 57 8.83 -8.49 -0.46
N LEU A 58 10.13 -8.51 -0.74
CA LEU A 58 11.19 -8.26 0.24
C LEU A 58 11.85 -6.90 -0.07
N LEU A 59 11.69 -5.93 0.83
CA LEU A 59 12.40 -4.65 0.80
C LEU A 59 13.76 -4.84 1.49
N ALA A 60 14.84 -4.76 0.71
CA ALA A 60 16.20 -5.14 1.15
C ALA A 60 17.22 -4.01 0.99
N ASP A 61 16.76 -2.76 0.97
CA ASP A 61 17.62 -1.58 0.86
C ASP A 61 18.55 -1.40 2.07
N GLU A 62 19.54 -0.52 1.95
CA GLU A 62 20.45 -0.18 3.04
C GLU A 62 19.73 0.34 4.30
N VAL A 63 20.37 0.16 5.46
CA VAL A 63 19.87 0.68 6.73
C VAL A 63 19.81 2.20 6.67
N GLY A 64 18.65 2.78 7.00
CA GLY A 64 18.44 4.22 6.99
C GLY A 64 17.79 4.79 5.72
N LEU A 65 17.62 4.02 4.65
CA LEU A 65 16.98 4.50 3.39
C LEU A 65 15.46 4.70 3.45
N GLY A 66 14.82 4.28 4.56
CA GLY A 66 13.40 4.52 4.78
C GLY A 66 12.47 3.35 4.46
N LYS A 67 12.93 2.10 4.58
CA LYS A 67 12.08 0.89 4.45
C LYS A 67 10.78 0.93 5.25
N THR A 68 10.78 1.55 6.43
CA THR A 68 9.56 1.75 7.24
C THR A 68 8.55 2.65 6.52
N ILE A 69 9.02 3.71 5.88
CA ILE A 69 8.21 4.65 5.11
C ILE A 69 7.64 3.96 3.86
N GLU A 70 8.47 3.19 3.15
CA GLU A 70 8.04 2.40 1.98
C GLU A 70 6.92 1.41 2.34
N ALA A 71 7.11 0.65 3.42
CA ALA A 71 6.10 -0.29 3.90
C ALA A 71 4.83 0.43 4.41
N ALA A 72 4.98 1.57 5.09
CA ALA A 72 3.85 2.38 5.52
C ALA A 72 3.06 2.94 4.32
N LEU A 73 3.73 3.30 3.22
CA LEU A 73 3.08 3.72 1.97
C LEU A 73 2.21 2.61 1.38
N VAL A 74 2.71 1.36 1.40
CA VAL A 74 1.94 0.19 0.96
C VAL A 74 0.72 -0.05 1.86
N VAL A 75 0.88 0.09 3.18
CA VAL A 75 -0.23 -0.01 4.15
C VAL A 75 -1.27 1.09 3.90
N CYS A 76 -0.84 2.33 3.72
CA CYS A 76 -1.69 3.48 3.41
C CYS A 76 -2.47 3.24 2.11
N GLN A 77 -1.82 2.74 1.07
CA GLN A 77 -2.49 2.38 -0.19
C GLN A 77 -3.58 1.34 0.02
N TYR A 78 -3.28 0.24 0.72
CA TYR A 78 -4.29 -0.77 1.00
C TYR A 78 -5.43 -0.22 1.86
N TRP A 79 -5.13 0.70 2.77
CA TRP A 79 -6.15 1.39 3.55
C TRP A 79 -7.04 2.30 2.68
N ALA A 80 -6.46 3.06 1.74
CA ALA A 80 -7.21 3.87 0.77
C ALA A 80 -8.13 2.98 -0.09
N GLU A 81 -7.68 1.79 -0.46
CA GLU A 81 -8.46 0.76 -1.17
C GLU A 81 -9.50 0.03 -0.29
N ARG A 82 -9.76 0.53 0.92
CA ARG A 82 -10.70 -0.04 1.90
C ARG A 82 -10.36 -1.44 2.38
N ARG A 83 -9.10 -1.88 2.26
CA ARG A 83 -8.63 -3.10 2.94
C ARG A 83 -8.41 -2.77 4.41
N ARG A 84 -9.17 -3.43 5.30
CA ARG A 84 -9.16 -3.17 6.74
C ARG A 84 -8.48 -4.25 7.57
N ARG A 85 -8.14 -5.39 6.95
CA ARG A 85 -7.43 -6.51 7.59
C ARG A 85 -5.94 -6.42 7.29
N LEU A 86 -5.28 -5.43 7.89
CA LEU A 86 -3.85 -5.18 7.74
C LEU A 86 -3.16 -5.50 9.07
N LEU A 87 -2.03 -6.22 9.01
CA LEU A 87 -1.26 -6.62 10.19
C LEU A 87 0.19 -6.22 10.00
N VAL A 88 0.72 -5.43 10.94
CA VAL A 88 2.15 -5.12 11.04
C VAL A 88 2.73 -5.95 12.17
N ILE A 89 3.71 -6.80 11.85
CA ILE A 89 4.47 -7.55 12.84
C ILE A 89 5.82 -6.87 13.01
N CYS A 90 6.11 -6.38 14.21
CA CYS A 90 7.36 -5.72 14.53
C CYS A 90 7.83 -6.06 15.96
N PRO A 91 9.14 -5.93 16.26
CA PRO A 91 9.66 -6.00 17.62
C PRO A 91 8.94 -5.03 18.56
N ALA A 92 8.86 -5.41 19.84
CA ALA A 92 8.14 -4.65 20.86
C ALA A 92 8.59 -3.18 20.97
N SER A 93 9.87 -2.92 20.78
CA SER A 93 10.48 -1.58 20.81
C SER A 93 10.01 -0.69 19.67
N LEU A 94 9.66 -1.25 18.51
CA LEU A 94 9.29 -0.49 17.31
C LEU A 94 7.79 -0.22 17.21
N ARG A 95 6.95 -0.82 18.07
CA ARG A 95 5.48 -0.66 18.03
C ARG A 95 5.05 0.81 18.08
N LYS A 96 5.63 1.60 18.99
CA LYS A 96 5.31 3.02 19.12
C LYS A 96 5.73 3.81 17.88
N GLN A 97 6.92 3.52 17.35
CA GLN A 97 7.41 4.17 16.14
C GLN A 97 6.47 3.88 14.96
N TRP A 98 6.08 2.62 14.75
CA TRP A 98 5.13 2.26 13.69
C TRP A 98 3.78 2.94 13.82
N ALA A 99 3.20 2.97 15.03
CA ALA A 99 1.94 3.66 15.27
C ALA A 99 2.05 5.15 14.96
N GLN A 100 3.12 5.79 15.41
CA GLN A 100 3.35 7.21 15.18
C GLN A 100 3.57 7.54 13.70
N GLU A 101 4.39 6.75 13.01
CA GLU A 101 4.63 6.91 11.57
C GLU A 101 3.32 6.75 10.78
N LEU A 102 2.51 5.73 11.06
CA LEU A 102 1.24 5.50 10.36
C LEU A 102 0.20 6.59 10.65
N HIS A 103 0.11 7.07 11.90
CA HIS A 103 -0.83 8.10 12.29
C HIS A 103 -0.43 9.48 11.77
N ASP A 104 0.78 9.93 12.10
CA ASP A 104 1.23 11.30 11.86
C ASP A 104 1.47 11.57 10.37
N LYS A 105 1.98 10.56 9.63
CA LYS A 105 2.42 10.75 8.25
C LYS A 105 1.42 10.28 7.21
N PHE A 106 0.62 9.26 7.53
CA PHE A 106 -0.27 8.60 6.57
C PHE A 106 -1.75 8.64 6.97
N ALA A 107 -2.08 9.28 8.10
CA ALA A 107 -3.44 9.37 8.65
C ALA A 107 -4.14 8.00 8.80
N VAL A 108 -3.36 6.93 8.97
CA VAL A 108 -3.89 5.58 9.17
C VAL A 108 -4.12 5.37 10.67
N PRO A 109 -5.34 5.05 11.12
CA PRO A 109 -5.61 4.80 12.53
C PRO A 109 -4.93 3.49 12.97
N THR A 110 -4.29 3.53 14.13
CA THR A 110 -3.54 2.41 14.74
C THR A 110 -3.99 2.11 16.15
#